data_AF-A0A368BSP2-F1
#
_entry.id   AF-A0A368BSP2-F1
#
_cell.length_a   1.000
_cell.length_b   1.000
_cell.length_c   1.000
_cell.angle_alpha   90.00
_cell.angle_beta   90.00
_cell.angle_gamma   90.00
#
_symmetry.space_group_name_H-M   'P 1'
#
loop_
_entity.id
_entity.type
_entity.pdbx_description
1 polymer ?
#
loop_
_entity_poly.entity_id
_entity_poly.type
_entity_poly.pdbx_seq_one_letter_code
_entity_poly.pdbx_strand_id
1 'polypeptide(L)'
;MNFLQNIYNWSLKNYLKVIIIFSLIILFYGAYLYFSFSALKKNQDIGNYFSDFYNTFADSGFDKEEYEITLNKINEIKDNSIYTIMLQSIYAAELIKENNTEGGLEQLLGAKELASKKNKEFNFLKEIINLRLVNIYIELQDFDRAKKILDEEYSTYNTNHLILKGDILAFEEKSNEAKKIYNEALITSENTTQRNLINLKISNLIN
;
A
#
# COMPACT_ATOMS: atom_id res chain seq x y z
N MET A 1 -29.94 14.16 52.17
CA MET A 1 -30.65 14.59 50.95
C MET A 1 -29.93 13.95 49.77
N ASN A 2 -30.63 13.14 48.98
CA ASN A 2 -30.02 12.25 47.99
C ASN A 2 -29.48 13.05 46.80
N PHE A 3 -28.27 12.76 46.31
CA PHE A 3 -27.61 13.50 45.22
C PHE A 3 -28.50 13.63 43.98
N LEU A 4 -29.20 12.55 43.62
CA LEU A 4 -30.16 12.50 42.53
C LEU A 4 -31.36 13.45 42.72
N GLN A 5 -31.80 13.63 43.97
CA GLN A 5 -32.93 14.50 44.30
C GLN A 5 -32.56 15.98 44.17
N ASN A 6 -31.31 16.32 44.47
CA ASN A 6 -30.78 17.67 44.25
C ASN A 6 -30.66 17.99 42.75
N ILE A 7 -30.18 17.04 41.94
CA ILE A 7 -30.13 17.19 40.47
C ILE A 7 -31.54 17.33 39.89
N TYR A 8 -32.48 16.49 40.33
CA TYR A 8 -33.87 16.55 39.86
C TYR A 8 -34.52 17.91 40.15
N ASN A 9 -34.42 18.39 41.40
CA ASN A 9 -34.99 19.68 41.79
C ASN A 9 -34.31 20.85 41.08
N TRP A 10 -33.00 20.79 40.84
CA TRP A 10 -32.27 21.80 40.08
C TRP A 10 -32.68 21.81 38.60
N SER A 11 -32.86 20.63 38.00
CA SER A 11 -33.30 20.46 36.62
C SER A 11 -34.71 20.99 36.40
N LEU A 12 -35.64 20.76 37.34
CA LEU A 12 -36.98 21.36 37.30
C LEU A 12 -36.92 22.89 37.35
N LYS A 13 -36.08 23.45 38.22
CA LYS A 13 -35.90 24.91 38.34
C LYS A 13 -35.23 25.54 37.10
N ASN A 14 -34.40 24.78 36.38
CA ASN A 14 -33.62 25.26 35.24
C ASN A 14 -33.97 24.54 33.93
N TYR A 15 -35.22 24.07 33.78
CA TYR A 15 -35.61 23.15 32.71
C TYR A 15 -35.28 23.66 31.29
N LEU A 16 -35.41 24.96 31.04
CA LEU A 16 -35.01 25.57 29.76
C LEU A 16 -33.52 25.38 29.45
N LYS A 17 -32.63 25.54 30.44
CA LYS A 17 -31.18 25.33 30.27
C LYS A 17 -30.88 23.87 30.01
N VAL A 18 -31.57 22.97 30.70
CA VAL A 18 -31.43 21.52 30.52
C VAL A 18 -31.84 21.12 29.10
N ILE A 19 -32.98 21.60 28.61
CA ILE A 19 -33.45 21.36 27.23
C ILE A 19 -32.43 21.87 26.21
N ILE A 20 -31.89 23.08 26.40
CA ILE A 20 -30.87 23.64 25.51
C ILE A 20 -29.61 22.77 25.49
N ILE A 21 -29.11 22.34 26.66
CA ILE A 21 -27.93 21.48 26.76
C ILE A 21 -28.16 20.14 26.03
N PHE A 22 -29.30 19.48 26.25
CA PHE A 22 -29.61 18.23 25.56
C PHE A 22 -29.79 18.41 24.06
N SER A 23 -30.42 19.52 23.63
CA SER A 23 -30.57 19.84 22.21
C SER A 23 -29.22 20.05 21.54
N LEU A 24 -28.28 20.74 22.20
CA LEU A 24 -26.92 20.90 21.71
C LEU A 24 -26.19 19.55 21.62
N ILE A 25 -26.30 18.69 22.64
CA ILE A 25 -25.70 17.35 22.61
C ILE A 25 -26.22 16.54 21.42
N ILE A 26 -27.53 16.54 21.19
CA ILE A 26 -28.16 15.83 20.06
C ILE A 26 -27.66 16.39 18.73
N LEU A 27 -27.58 17.71 18.58
CA LEU A 27 -27.08 18.35 17.36
C LEU A 27 -25.61 18.01 17.09
N PHE A 28 -24.74 18.13 18.10
CA PHE A 28 -23.32 17.78 17.96
C PHE A 28 -23.13 16.30 17.64
N TYR A 29 -23.88 15.42 18.32
CA TYR A 29 -23.79 13.98 18.08
C TYR A 29 -24.34 13.59 16.71
N GLY A 30 -25.47 14.20 16.28
CA GLY A 30 -26.03 13.99 14.96
C GLY A 30 -25.10 14.46 13.85
N ALA A 31 -24.46 15.63 14.01
CA ALA A 31 -23.43 16.11 13.08
C ALA A 31 -22.24 15.14 13.03
N TYR A 32 -21.73 14.69 14.19
CA TYR A 32 -20.65 13.71 14.25
C TYR A 32 -21.00 12.41 13.51
N LEU A 33 -22.19 11.84 13.76
CA LEU A 33 -22.64 10.64 13.07
C LEU A 33 -22.75 10.86 11.56
N TYR A 34 -23.33 11.98 11.13
CA TYR A 34 -23.46 12.30 9.71
C TYR A 34 -22.08 12.34 9.01
N PHE A 35 -21.11 13.04 9.60
CA PHE A 35 -19.75 13.10 9.04
C PHE A 35 -19.07 11.72 9.05
N SER A 36 -19.23 10.95 10.12
CA SER A 36 -18.68 9.59 10.22
C SER A 36 -19.25 8.65 9.15
N PHE A 37 -20.57 8.62 8.98
CA PHE A 37 -21.23 7.82 7.94
C PHE A 37 -20.85 8.29 6.52
N SER A 38 -20.75 9.60 6.30
CA SER A 38 -20.32 10.16 5.02
C SER A 38 -18.88 9.73 4.68
N ALA A 39 -17.97 9.76 5.66
CA ALA A 39 -16.59 9.31 5.48
C ALA A 39 -16.50 7.80 5.22
N LEU A 40 -17.30 6.99 5.93
CA LEU A 40 -17.38 5.54 5.70
C LEU A 40 -17.88 5.22 4.29
N LYS A 41 -18.97 5.88 3.86
CA LYS A 41 -19.53 5.70 2.52
C LYS A 41 -18.51 6.05 1.44
N LYS A 42 -17.80 7.18 1.58
CA LYS A 42 -16.71 7.56 0.66
C LYS A 42 -15.62 6.51 0.55
N ASN A 43 -15.17 5.94 1.68
CA ASN A 43 -14.16 4.88 1.66
C ASN A 43 -14.69 3.60 0.99
N GLN A 44 -15.96 3.26 1.23
CA GLN A 44 -16.62 2.13 0.58
C GLN A 44 -16.74 2.33 -0.93
N ASP A 45 -17.16 3.52 -1.38
CA ASP A 45 -17.29 3.86 -2.79
C ASP A 45 -15.93 3.73 -3.53
N ILE A 46 -14.85 4.24 -2.93
CA ILE A 46 -13.48 4.07 -3.45
C ILE A 46 -13.14 2.58 -3.60
N GLY A 47 -13.40 1.78 -2.56
CA GLY A 47 -13.11 0.35 -2.57
C GLY A 47 -13.92 -0.40 -3.64
N ASN A 48 -15.19 -0.02 -3.83
CA ASN A 48 -16.05 -0.59 -4.86
C ASN A 48 -15.51 -0.26 -6.27
N TYR A 49 -15.16 1.00 -6.55
CA TYR A 49 -14.60 1.38 -7.85
C TYR A 49 -13.32 0.59 -8.17
N PHE A 50 -12.44 0.42 -7.20
CA PHE A 50 -11.25 -0.41 -7.38
C PHE A 50 -11.61 -1.88 -7.62
N SER A 51 -12.54 -2.43 -6.84
CA SER A 51 -12.94 -3.83 -6.96
C SER A 51 -13.59 -4.13 -8.31
N ASP A 52 -14.45 -3.22 -8.79
CA ASP A 52 -15.11 -3.34 -10.08
C ASP A 52 -14.06 -3.38 -11.20
N PHE A 53 -13.14 -2.40 -11.23
CA PHE A 53 -12.02 -2.39 -12.16
C PHE A 53 -11.18 -3.67 -12.08
N TYR A 54 -10.81 -4.09 -10.87
CA TYR A 54 -9.95 -5.26 -10.69
C TYR A 54 -10.61 -6.55 -11.19
N ASN A 55 -11.92 -6.69 -10.99
CA ASN A 55 -12.67 -7.84 -11.50
C ASN A 55 -12.71 -7.83 -13.04
N THR A 56 -13.01 -6.69 -13.66
CA THR A 56 -12.97 -6.59 -15.13
C THR A 56 -11.58 -6.88 -15.67
N PHE A 57 -10.54 -6.31 -15.05
CA PHE A 57 -9.14 -6.56 -15.39
C PHE A 57 -8.78 -8.04 -15.31
N ALA A 58 -9.20 -8.73 -14.23
CA ALA A 58 -8.91 -10.15 -14.04
C ALA A 58 -9.61 -11.04 -15.06
N ASP A 59 -10.81 -10.68 -15.49
CA ASP A 59 -11.62 -11.48 -16.42
C ASP A 59 -11.31 -11.22 -17.89
N SER A 60 -11.09 -9.96 -18.27
CA SER A 60 -11.02 -9.50 -19.67
C SER A 60 -9.68 -8.88 -20.06
N GLY A 61 -8.77 -8.69 -19.12
CA GLY A 61 -7.50 -7.99 -19.32
C GLY A 61 -7.63 -6.48 -19.10
N PHE A 62 -6.52 -5.76 -19.31
CA PHE A 62 -6.45 -4.34 -19.01
C PHE A 62 -7.18 -3.47 -20.03
N ASP A 63 -8.10 -2.65 -19.53
CA ASP A 63 -8.74 -1.57 -20.29
C ASP A 63 -8.25 -0.21 -19.75
N LYS A 64 -7.65 0.58 -20.65
CA LYS A 64 -7.09 1.89 -20.29
C LYS A 64 -8.18 2.93 -20.00
N GLU A 65 -9.29 2.91 -20.72
CA GLU A 65 -10.40 3.85 -20.49
C GLU A 65 -11.04 3.56 -19.13
N GLU A 66 -11.27 2.28 -18.80
CA GLU A 66 -11.79 1.88 -17.49
C GLU A 66 -10.82 2.24 -16.35
N TYR A 67 -9.52 2.06 -16.56
CA TYR A 67 -8.48 2.50 -15.63
C TYR A 67 -8.57 4.02 -15.38
N GLU A 68 -8.61 4.84 -16.42
CA GLU A 68 -8.65 6.31 -16.31
C GLU A 68 -9.93 6.76 -15.62
N ILE A 69 -11.08 6.19 -15.98
CA ILE A 69 -12.38 6.46 -15.33
C ILE A 69 -12.32 6.11 -13.84
N THR A 70 -11.79 4.94 -13.51
CA THR A 70 -11.69 4.46 -12.12
C THR A 70 -10.75 5.33 -11.30
N LEU A 71 -9.59 5.65 -11.85
CA LEU A 71 -8.61 6.53 -11.21
C LEU A 71 -9.21 7.91 -10.92
N ASN A 72 -9.91 8.51 -11.89
CA ASN A 72 -10.56 9.80 -11.73
C ASN A 72 -11.62 9.77 -10.62
N LYS A 73 -12.52 8.77 -10.62
CA LYS A 73 -13.54 8.59 -9.58
C LYS A 73 -12.92 8.46 -8.18
N ILE A 74 -11.83 7.71 -8.06
CA ILE A 74 -11.13 7.55 -6.79
C ILE A 74 -10.49 8.86 -6.34
N ASN A 75 -9.82 9.57 -7.26
CA ASN A 75 -9.09 10.79 -6.93
C ASN A 75 -10.03 11.97 -6.61
N GLU A 76 -11.22 12.03 -7.22
CA GLU A 76 -12.30 12.97 -6.86
C GLU A 76 -12.73 12.83 -5.39
N ILE A 77 -12.71 11.61 -4.85
CA ILE A 77 -13.04 11.36 -3.44
C ILE A 77 -11.79 11.53 -2.55
N LYS A 78 -10.65 10.95 -2.97
CA LYS A 78 -9.38 10.94 -2.23
C LYS A 78 -8.19 10.62 -3.16
N ASP A 79 -7.56 11.67 -3.67
CA ASP A 79 -6.38 11.70 -4.56
C ASP A 79 -5.11 10.94 -4.11
N ASN A 80 -5.14 10.31 -2.94
CA ASN A 80 -4.01 9.51 -2.46
C ASN A 80 -4.44 8.18 -1.85
N SER A 81 -5.58 7.61 -2.22
CA SER A 81 -6.03 6.35 -1.64
C SER A 81 -5.01 5.22 -1.85
N ILE A 82 -5.07 4.16 -1.03
CA ILE A 82 -4.25 2.96 -1.27
C ILE A 82 -4.57 2.32 -2.62
N TYR A 83 -5.81 2.48 -3.09
CA TYR A 83 -6.29 1.96 -4.36
C TYR A 83 -5.70 2.72 -5.54
N THR A 84 -5.43 4.03 -5.40
CA THR A 84 -4.67 4.82 -6.38
C THR A 84 -3.28 4.21 -6.59
N ILE A 85 -2.59 3.88 -5.48
CA ILE A 85 -1.26 3.24 -5.52
C ILE A 85 -1.34 1.89 -6.22
N MET A 86 -2.35 1.07 -5.90
CA MET A 86 -2.55 -0.24 -6.51
C MET A 86 -2.86 -0.14 -8.01
N LEU A 87 -3.71 0.80 -8.44
CA LEU A 87 -4.04 1.06 -9.84
C LEU A 87 -2.80 1.46 -10.65
N GLN A 88 -2.01 2.40 -10.14
CA GLN A 88 -0.73 2.78 -10.77
C GLN A 88 0.22 1.58 -10.87
N SER A 89 0.26 0.74 -9.83
CA SER A 89 1.02 -0.49 -9.84
C SER A 89 0.56 -1.48 -10.92
N ILE A 90 -0.75 -1.65 -11.12
CA ILE A 90 -1.31 -2.51 -12.17
C ILE A 90 -0.95 -1.95 -13.55
N TYR A 91 -1.24 -0.67 -13.78
CA TYR A 91 -0.96 -0.04 -15.07
C TYR A 91 0.53 -0.08 -15.43
N ALA A 92 1.41 0.08 -14.44
CA ALA A 92 2.84 -0.09 -14.65
C ALA A 92 3.21 -1.47 -15.20
N ALA A 93 2.57 -2.55 -14.72
CA ALA A 93 2.84 -3.90 -15.22
C ALA A 93 2.41 -4.03 -16.69
N GLU A 94 1.27 -3.46 -17.06
CA GLU A 94 0.76 -3.51 -18.42
C GLU A 94 1.63 -2.69 -19.38
N LEU A 95 2.06 -1.50 -18.98
CA LEU A 95 3.01 -0.70 -19.77
C LEU A 95 4.32 -1.45 -20.02
N ILE A 96 4.87 -2.12 -19.00
CA ILE A 96 6.10 -2.92 -19.16
C ILE A 96 5.88 -4.09 -20.11
N LYS A 97 4.74 -4.78 -20.02
CA LYS A 97 4.35 -5.87 -20.94
C LYS A 97 4.23 -5.39 -22.38
N GLU A 98 3.82 -4.14 -22.59
CA GLU A 98 3.76 -3.47 -23.90
C GLU A 98 5.13 -2.92 -24.36
N ASN A 99 6.22 -3.24 -23.66
CA ASN A 99 7.58 -2.71 -23.88
C ASN A 99 7.71 -1.19 -23.64
N ASN A 100 6.78 -0.58 -22.90
CA ASN A 100 6.89 0.79 -22.41
C ASN A 100 7.44 0.82 -20.98
N THR A 101 8.71 0.43 -20.83
CA THR A 101 9.38 0.38 -19.52
C THR A 101 9.48 1.76 -18.87
N GLU A 102 9.68 2.82 -19.64
CA GLU A 102 9.75 4.19 -19.12
C GLU A 102 8.42 4.61 -18.48
N GLY A 103 7.30 4.42 -19.18
CA GLY A 103 5.97 4.68 -18.64
C GLY A 103 5.66 3.80 -17.41
N GLY A 104 6.08 2.54 -17.43
CA GLY A 104 5.94 1.65 -16.26
C GLY A 104 6.73 2.14 -15.04
N LEU A 105 7.95 2.62 -15.25
CA LEU A 105 8.78 3.22 -14.19
C LEU A 105 8.14 4.51 -13.67
N GLU A 106 7.62 5.37 -14.54
CA GLU A 106 6.91 6.60 -14.15
C GLU A 106 5.74 6.29 -13.21
N GLN A 107 4.89 5.33 -13.59
CA GLN A 107 3.76 4.90 -12.77
C GLN A 107 4.20 4.33 -11.40
N LEU A 108 5.25 3.50 -11.36
CA LEU A 108 5.76 2.97 -10.09
C LEU A 108 6.44 4.03 -9.21
N LEU A 109 7.10 5.02 -9.80
CA LEU A 109 7.69 6.13 -9.06
C LEU A 109 6.59 7.01 -8.44
N GLY A 110 5.53 7.31 -9.19
CA GLY A 110 4.33 7.97 -8.65
C GLY A 110 3.70 7.18 -7.50
N ALA A 111 3.53 5.87 -7.68
CA ALA A 111 3.03 4.98 -6.64
C ALA A 111 3.92 4.98 -5.39
N LYS A 112 5.25 4.97 -5.57
CA LYS A 112 6.24 5.05 -4.47
C LYS A 112 6.09 6.36 -3.70
N GLU A 113 5.91 7.47 -4.40
CA GLU A 113 5.74 8.78 -3.77
C GLU A 113 4.47 8.82 -2.91
N LEU A 114 3.34 8.35 -3.46
CA LEU A 114 2.07 8.27 -2.74
C LEU A 114 2.16 7.32 -1.53
N ALA A 115 2.78 6.15 -1.69
CA ALA A 115 2.98 5.18 -0.61
C ALA A 115 3.86 5.75 0.51
N SER A 116 4.89 6.55 0.18
CA SER A 116 5.78 7.17 1.16
C SER A 116 5.10 8.23 2.03
N LYS A 117 3.95 8.77 1.58
CA LYS A 117 3.11 9.69 2.35
C LYS A 117 2.14 8.97 3.30
N LYS A 118 2.11 7.64 3.30
CA LYS A 118 1.21 6.85 4.16
C LYS A 118 1.79 6.58 5.55
N ASN A 119 0.87 6.27 6.45
CA ASN A 119 1.21 5.82 7.80
C ASN A 119 1.98 4.49 7.74
N LYS A 120 2.72 4.20 8.80
CA LYS A 120 3.53 2.97 8.93
C LYS A 120 2.75 1.67 8.72
N GLU A 121 1.44 1.67 9.00
CA GLU A 121 0.55 0.53 8.75
C GLU A 121 0.49 0.11 7.27
N PHE A 122 0.80 1.03 6.35
CA PHE A 122 0.85 0.79 4.91
C PHE A 122 2.27 0.68 4.36
N ASN A 123 3.29 0.51 5.22
CA ASN A 123 4.67 0.34 4.77
C ASN A 123 4.82 -0.85 3.81
N PHE A 124 4.01 -1.90 3.97
CA PHE A 124 3.99 -3.03 3.04
C PHE A 124 3.74 -2.58 1.59
N LEU A 125 2.88 -1.59 1.34
CA LEU A 125 2.63 -1.06 -0.01
C LEU A 125 3.88 -0.38 -0.56
N LYS A 126 4.58 0.41 0.25
CA LYS A 126 5.83 1.03 -0.18
C LYS A 126 6.89 -0.03 -0.49
N GLU A 127 7.04 -1.02 0.38
CA GLU A 127 8.00 -2.11 0.23
C GLU A 127 7.74 -2.91 -1.06
N ILE A 128 6.48 -3.30 -1.36
CA ILE A 128 6.19 -4.05 -2.59
C ILE A 128 6.43 -3.21 -3.85
N ILE A 129 6.09 -1.91 -3.84
CA ILE A 129 6.38 -1.01 -4.96
C ILE A 129 7.90 -0.86 -5.16
N ASN A 130 8.65 -0.70 -4.07
CA ASN A 130 10.11 -0.64 -4.12
C ASN A 130 10.71 -1.91 -4.74
N LEU A 131 10.26 -3.10 -4.33
CA LEU A 131 10.77 -4.37 -4.87
C LEU A 131 10.48 -4.49 -6.38
N ARG A 132 9.31 -4.02 -6.83
CA ARG A 132 8.99 -3.97 -8.27
C ARG A 132 9.91 -3.03 -9.04
N LEU A 133 10.19 -1.84 -8.50
CA LEU A 133 11.18 -0.91 -9.08
C LEU A 133 12.56 -1.55 -9.17
N VAL A 134 13.00 -2.22 -8.10
CA VAL A 134 14.31 -2.90 -8.05
C VAL A 134 14.42 -3.96 -9.13
N ASN A 135 13.39 -4.80 -9.32
CA ASN A 135 13.40 -5.82 -10.38
C ASN A 135 13.64 -5.20 -11.76
N ILE A 136 12.93 -4.11 -12.07
CA ILE A 136 13.09 -3.41 -13.36
C ILE A 136 14.50 -2.84 -13.47
N TYR A 137 15.03 -2.22 -12.42
CA TYR A 137 16.40 -1.70 -12.45
C TYR A 137 17.46 -2.80 -12.61
N ILE A 138 17.24 -3.98 -12.02
CA ILE A 138 18.12 -5.14 -12.24
C ILE A 138 18.07 -5.59 -13.70
N GLU A 139 16.89 -5.69 -14.31
CA GLU A 139 16.73 -6.04 -15.73
C GLU A 139 17.43 -5.03 -16.65
N LEU A 140 17.38 -3.74 -16.28
CA LEU A 140 18.08 -2.65 -16.96
C LEU A 140 19.57 -2.56 -16.62
N GLN A 141 20.09 -3.44 -15.75
CA GLN A 141 21.45 -3.42 -15.20
C GLN A 141 21.83 -2.10 -14.50
N ASP A 142 20.84 -1.34 -14.03
CA ASP A 142 21.03 -0.13 -13.22
C ASP A 142 21.11 -0.49 -11.74
N PHE A 143 22.21 -1.15 -11.38
CA PHE A 143 22.41 -1.64 -10.01
C PHE A 143 22.54 -0.52 -8.99
N ASP A 144 22.99 0.67 -9.39
CA ASP A 144 23.11 1.82 -8.50
C ASP A 144 21.74 2.29 -7.99
N ARG A 145 20.76 2.46 -8.88
CA ARG A 145 19.39 2.80 -8.47
C ARG A 145 18.72 1.67 -7.70
N ALA A 146 18.96 0.42 -8.11
CA ALA A 146 18.43 -0.75 -7.41
C ALA A 146 18.94 -0.81 -5.96
N LYS A 147 20.26 -0.69 -5.74
CA LYS A 147 20.88 -0.71 -4.41
C LYS A 147 20.36 0.42 -3.53
N LYS A 148 20.26 1.64 -4.07
CA LYS A 148 19.73 2.79 -3.32
C LYS A 148 18.33 2.54 -2.75
N ILE A 149 17.49 1.79 -3.46
CA ILE A 149 16.14 1.42 -2.98
C ILE A 149 16.21 0.28 -1.96
N LEU A 150 17.16 -0.65 -2.11
CA LEU A 150 17.39 -1.76 -1.18
C LEU A 150 18.16 -1.35 0.09
N ASP A 151 18.71 -0.14 0.16
CA ASP A 151 19.30 0.40 1.39
C ASP A 151 18.25 0.77 2.44
N GLU A 152 16.98 0.92 2.03
CA GLU A 152 15.85 1.09 2.93
C GLU A 152 15.59 -0.20 3.75
N GLU A 153 14.99 -0.06 4.94
CA GLU A 153 14.58 -1.21 5.76
C GLU A 153 13.29 -1.85 5.22
N TYR A 154 13.25 -3.19 5.22
CA TYR A 154 12.08 -3.98 4.83
C TYR A 154 11.67 -4.86 5.98
N SER A 155 10.44 -4.68 6.44
CA SER A 155 9.85 -5.43 7.54
C SER A 155 8.90 -6.51 7.04
N THR A 156 8.07 -6.19 6.05
CA THR A 156 7.03 -7.11 5.55
C THR A 156 7.59 -8.04 4.49
N TYR A 157 8.41 -7.52 3.57
CA TYR A 157 8.96 -8.28 2.44
C TYR A 157 10.48 -8.49 2.56
N ASN A 158 10.99 -8.64 3.78
CA ASN A 158 12.43 -8.78 4.05
C ASN A 158 13.09 -9.92 3.27
N THR A 159 12.44 -11.08 3.16
CA THR A 159 12.99 -12.21 2.39
C THR A 159 13.18 -11.85 0.91
N ASN A 160 12.21 -11.18 0.29
CA ASN A 160 12.30 -10.76 -1.10
C ASN A 160 13.37 -9.67 -1.27
N HIS A 161 13.48 -8.76 -0.31
CA HIS A 161 14.54 -7.75 -0.27
C HIS A 161 15.94 -8.38 -0.25
N LEU A 162 16.16 -9.39 0.60
CA LEU A 162 17.42 -10.13 0.65
C LEU A 162 17.69 -10.89 -0.65
N ILE A 163 16.68 -11.53 -1.25
CA ILE A 163 16.83 -12.19 -2.55
C ILE A 163 17.35 -11.21 -3.60
N LEU A 164 16.75 -10.02 -3.72
CA LEU A 164 17.17 -9.04 -4.72
C LEU A 164 18.56 -8.44 -4.44
N LYS A 165 18.93 -8.29 -3.16
CA LYS A 165 20.32 -7.94 -2.80
C LYS A 165 21.30 -9.01 -3.26
N GLY A 166 20.98 -10.28 -3.05
CA GLY A 166 21.77 -11.41 -3.52
C GLY A 166 21.86 -11.47 -5.04
N ASP A 167 20.76 -11.18 -5.75
CA ASP A 167 20.70 -11.17 -7.21
C ASP A 167 21.66 -10.13 -7.79
N ILE A 168 21.66 -8.91 -7.24
CA ILE A 168 22.60 -7.85 -7.65
C ILE A 168 24.06 -8.29 -7.43
N LEU A 169 24.38 -8.86 -6.26
CA LEU A 169 25.74 -9.34 -5.98
C LEU A 169 26.16 -10.47 -6.93
N ALA A 170 25.24 -11.35 -7.30
CA ALA A 170 25.50 -12.40 -8.27
C ALA A 170 25.78 -11.84 -9.67
N PHE A 171 25.01 -10.83 -10.11
CA PHE A 171 25.29 -10.10 -11.36
C PHE A 171 26.62 -9.35 -11.34
N GLU A 172 27.07 -8.88 -10.17
CA GLU A 172 28.38 -8.26 -9.96
C GLU A 172 29.53 -9.28 -9.79
N GLU A 173 29.29 -10.58 -10.04
CA GLU A 173 30.26 -11.66 -9.90
C GLU A 173 30.81 -11.84 -8.47
N LYS A 174 30.10 -11.33 -7.46
CA LYS A 174 30.46 -11.47 -6.04
C LYS A 174 29.80 -12.71 -5.43
N SER A 175 30.08 -13.89 -5.99
CA SER A 175 29.41 -15.16 -5.63
C SER A 175 29.40 -15.46 -4.13
N ASN A 176 30.52 -15.22 -3.42
CA ASN A 176 30.60 -15.49 -1.98
C ASN A 176 29.69 -14.56 -1.16
N GLU A 177 29.61 -13.29 -1.54
CA GLU A 177 28.73 -12.30 -0.88
C GLU A 177 27.27 -12.59 -1.21
N ALA A 178 26.96 -12.89 -2.48
CA ALA A 178 25.62 -13.29 -2.91
C ALA A 178 25.13 -14.52 -2.13
N LYS A 179 25.97 -15.56 -2.00
CA LYS A 179 25.67 -16.77 -1.24
C LYS A 179 25.38 -16.47 0.23
N LYS A 180 26.14 -15.57 0.85
CA LYS A 180 25.90 -15.14 2.23
C LYS A 180 24.50 -14.52 2.36
N ILE A 181 24.16 -13.57 1.49
CA ILE A 181 22.86 -12.89 1.49
C ILE A 181 21.71 -13.88 1.21
N TYR A 182 21.85 -14.81 0.28
CA TYR A 182 20.84 -15.84 0.05
C TYR A 182 20.63 -16.76 1.26
N ASN A 183 21.70 -17.11 1.99
CA ASN A 183 21.55 -17.87 3.23
C ASN A 183 20.79 -17.08 4.30
N GLU A 184 20.99 -15.77 4.38
CA GLU A 184 20.18 -14.90 5.24
C GLU A 184 18.70 -14.92 4.80
N ALA A 185 18.42 -14.86 3.48
CA ALA A 185 17.06 -14.98 2.95
C ALA A 185 16.41 -16.34 3.27
N LEU A 186 17.17 -17.44 3.27
CA LEU A 186 16.66 -18.77 3.64
C LEU A 186 16.15 -18.82 5.09
N ILE A 187 16.85 -18.14 6.00
CA ILE A 187 16.50 -18.09 7.42
C ILE A 187 15.17 -17.35 7.59
N THR A 188 14.95 -16.26 6.86
CA THR A 188 13.74 -15.44 6.96
C THR A 188 12.58 -15.96 6.10
N SER A 189 12.80 -16.97 5.25
CA SER A 189 11.80 -17.51 4.36
C SER A 189 10.72 -18.31 5.08
N GLU A 190 9.46 -17.94 4.87
CA GLU A 190 8.30 -18.51 5.57
C GLU A 190 7.68 -19.72 4.85
N ASN A 191 7.90 -19.88 3.55
CA ASN A 191 7.31 -20.96 2.76
C ASN A 191 8.32 -21.78 1.94
N THR A 192 7.94 -23.00 1.61
CA THR A 192 8.77 -23.96 0.87
C THR A 192 9.12 -23.48 -0.55
N THR A 193 8.19 -22.80 -1.23
CA THR A 193 8.42 -22.30 -2.59
C THR A 193 9.57 -21.28 -2.62
N GLN A 194 9.58 -20.32 -1.70
CA GLN A 194 10.67 -19.36 -1.55
C GLN A 194 11.99 -20.05 -1.22
N ARG A 195 11.99 -21.02 -0.29
CA ARG A 195 13.20 -21.79 0.05
C ARG A 195 13.78 -22.51 -1.16
N ASN A 196 12.92 -23.14 -1.97
CA ASN A 196 13.34 -23.82 -3.18
C ASN A 196 13.95 -22.85 -4.21
N LEU A 197 13.35 -21.68 -4.41
CA LEU A 197 13.88 -20.63 -5.27
C LEU A 197 15.26 -20.16 -4.81
N ILE A 198 15.43 -19.91 -3.52
CA ILE A 198 16.71 -19.44 -2.97
C ILE A 198 17.79 -20.52 -3.10
N ASN A 199 17.47 -21.79 -2.81
CA ASN A 199 18.39 -22.90 -3.00
C ASN A 199 18.84 -23.04 -4.46
N LEU A 200 17.93 -22.86 -5.41
CA LEU A 200 18.25 -22.85 -6.84
C LEU A 200 19.20 -21.69 -7.20
N LYS A 201 18.95 -20.49 -6.67
CA LYS A 201 19.84 -19.34 -6.87
C LYS A 201 21.23 -19.62 -6.33
N ILE A 202 21.34 -20.20 -5.12
CA ILE A 202 22.63 -20.60 -4.53
C ILE A 202 23.35 -21.64 -5.38
N SER A 203 22.64 -22.66 -5.91
CA SER A 203 23.27 -23.69 -6.75
C SER A 203 23.77 -23.17 -8.10
N ASN A 204 23.16 -22.08 -8.59
CA ASN A 204 23.52 -21.46 -9.86
C ASN A 204 24.66 -20.43 -9.74
N LEU A 205 25.13 -20.13 -8.54
CA LEU A 205 26.30 -19.29 -8.36
C LEU A 205 27.52 -20.01 -8.94
N ILE A 206 28.20 -19.35 -9.88
CA ILE A 206 29.47 -19.84 -10.42
C ILE A 206 30.48 -19.82 -9.27
N ASN A 207 31.08 -20.98 -8.98
CA ASN A 207 32.20 -21.11 -8.03
C ASN A 207 33.47 -20.50 -8.61
#